data_AF-A0AAD5TCP5-F1
#
_entry.id   AF-A0AAD5TCP5-F1
#
_cell.length_a   1.000
_cell.length_b   1.000
_cell.length_c   1.000
_cell.angle_alpha   90.00
_cell.angle_beta   90.00
_cell.angle_gamma   90.00
#
_symmetry.space_group_name_H-M   'P 1'
#
loop_
_entity.id
_entity.type
_entity.pdbx_description
1 polymer ?
#
loop_
_entity_poly.entity_id
_entity_poly.type
_entity_poly.pdbx_seq_one_letter_code
_entity_poly.pdbx_strand_id
1 'polypeptide(L)'
;MSSATLRALGPPGILLAVTAAGIHNPLVVSLGLSALAGLFTFQAIPVVSGVFVAHGRAGKDLLKVGTPVIPESMGAIAGVIYIIAMFLFIPVPFVKWFRESSFALGDGDLVFPHNKFAQVLGGLLALMSMLFLGFADDVLDIRWRVKIWLPLIASMPLLMVYCVTYGGTDVVVPIPLRPLFDGKLVHLGIFYYAFMAALAIFSTNAINILAGVNGVEAGQSLVIALSIAANDVLQLFRNPSRAEAHLTSLYFVLPFIGVTIGFLAHNWYPARAFPGDTYCYFAGMIFAVVGILGNFSKTVLLFMLPQIFNFVYSCPQLFHIVDCPRHRMPSLDPKTGLLNPTSFLIPASPSLPARLIIRIFSATGLLRITKRDPKTRAPLAANNLTLMNLLLVRIGPMREQNLALAVVVVQAACSALAFVVRYGLVRWVYDVAEDNRA
;
A
#
# COMPACT_ATOMS: atom_id res chain seq x y z
N MET A 1 -3.80 -9.80 -35.23
CA MET A 1 -4.35 -8.67 -34.46
C MET A 1 -4.94 -7.68 -35.46
N SER A 2 -6.21 -7.28 -35.35
CA SER A 2 -6.77 -6.25 -36.26
C SER A 2 -6.37 -4.86 -35.79
N SER A 3 -6.15 -3.93 -36.72
CA SER A 3 -5.74 -2.55 -36.43
C SER A 3 -6.80 -1.77 -35.62
N ALA A 4 -8.01 -2.30 -35.47
CA ALA A 4 -9.10 -1.68 -34.72
C ALA A 4 -8.91 -1.80 -33.20
N THR A 5 -8.41 -2.94 -32.71
CA THR A 5 -8.19 -3.17 -31.26
C THR A 5 -7.03 -2.32 -30.71
N LEU A 6 -6.00 -2.09 -31.53
CA LEU A 6 -4.87 -1.20 -31.19
C LEU A 6 -5.26 0.29 -31.17
N ARG A 7 -6.24 0.71 -31.98
CA ARG A 7 -6.76 2.10 -31.96
C ARG A 7 -7.62 2.40 -30.74
N ALA A 8 -8.25 1.38 -30.14
CA ALA A 8 -8.99 1.52 -28.88
C ALA A 8 -8.08 1.58 -27.63
N LEU A 9 -6.82 1.14 -27.75
CA LEU A 9 -5.78 1.22 -26.73
C LEU A 9 -4.91 2.49 -26.83
N GLY A 10 -5.19 3.38 -27.79
CA GLY A 10 -4.54 4.68 -27.87
C GLY A 10 -4.85 5.50 -26.61
N PRO A 11 -3.88 6.27 -26.07
CA PRO A 11 -4.10 7.04 -24.86
C PRO A 11 -5.36 7.90 -24.99
N PRO A 12 -6.31 7.83 -24.05
CA PRO A 12 -7.50 8.65 -24.11
C PRO A 12 -7.11 10.12 -24.04
N GLY A 13 -7.71 10.93 -24.88
CA GLY A 13 -8.17 12.21 -24.37
C GLY A 13 -7.10 13.26 -24.10
N ILE A 14 -6.13 13.46 -24.99
CA ILE A 14 -5.55 14.81 -25.10
C ILE A 14 -6.69 15.78 -25.46
N LEU A 15 -7.53 15.43 -26.44
CA LEU A 15 -8.70 16.24 -26.81
C LEU A 15 -9.75 16.31 -25.70
N LEU A 16 -10.00 15.20 -24.97
CA LEU A 16 -10.98 15.16 -23.87
C LEU A 16 -10.49 15.90 -22.61
N ALA A 17 -9.21 15.77 -22.25
CA ALA A 17 -8.58 16.49 -21.15
C ALA A 17 -8.42 17.99 -21.46
N VAL A 18 -8.17 18.36 -22.72
CA VAL A 18 -8.17 19.75 -23.19
C VAL A 18 -9.58 20.34 -23.22
N THR A 19 -10.61 19.58 -23.63
CA THR A 19 -12.01 20.04 -23.53
C THR A 19 -12.50 20.10 -22.07
N ALA A 20 -12.01 19.20 -21.21
CA ALA A 20 -12.24 19.24 -19.77
C ALA A 20 -11.42 20.31 -19.04
N ALA A 21 -10.40 20.91 -19.68
CA ALA A 21 -9.70 22.08 -19.14
C ALA A 21 -10.57 23.36 -19.18
N GLY A 22 -11.81 23.29 -19.68
CA GLY A 22 -12.88 24.25 -19.36
C GLY A 22 -13.45 24.07 -17.95
N ILE A 23 -13.14 22.97 -17.27
CA ILE A 23 -13.48 22.71 -15.86
C ILE A 23 -12.33 23.27 -15.02
N HIS A 24 -12.59 24.39 -14.35
CA HIS A 24 -11.59 25.10 -13.54
C HIS A 24 -11.15 24.35 -12.26
N ASN A 25 -11.67 23.15 -11.99
CA ASN A 25 -11.43 22.41 -10.75
C ASN A 25 -10.55 21.16 -10.98
N PRO A 26 -9.28 21.18 -10.54
CA PRO A 26 -8.37 20.04 -10.69
C PRO A 26 -8.88 18.73 -10.07
N LEU A 27 -9.69 18.79 -9.01
CA LEU A 27 -10.25 17.59 -8.38
C LEU A 27 -11.24 16.87 -9.32
N VAL A 28 -12.06 17.63 -10.05
CA VAL A 28 -13.00 17.06 -11.03
C VAL A 28 -12.25 16.40 -12.19
N VAL A 29 -11.18 17.04 -12.67
CA VAL A 29 -10.33 16.45 -13.72
C VAL A 29 -9.64 15.18 -13.21
N SER A 30 -9.13 15.18 -11.97
CA SER A 30 -8.53 14.00 -11.34
C SER A 30 -9.54 12.85 -11.24
N LEU A 31 -10.79 13.11 -10.80
CA LEU A 31 -11.86 12.11 -10.76
C LEU A 31 -12.16 11.52 -12.15
N GLY A 32 -12.27 12.36 -13.18
CA GLY A 32 -12.48 11.93 -14.56
C GLY A 32 -11.34 11.05 -15.07
N LEU A 33 -10.09 11.47 -14.86
CA LEU A 33 -8.90 10.69 -15.21
C LEU A 33 -8.83 9.38 -14.43
N SER A 34 -9.28 9.35 -13.18
CA SER A 34 -9.32 8.15 -12.35
C SER A 34 -10.29 7.11 -12.91
N ALA A 35 -11.49 7.53 -13.32
CA ALA A 35 -12.48 6.65 -13.94
C ALA A 35 -11.96 6.09 -15.28
N LEU A 36 -11.34 6.94 -16.11
CA LEU A 36 -10.71 6.53 -17.35
C LEU A 36 -9.57 5.53 -17.10
N ALA A 37 -8.66 5.84 -16.18
CA ALA A 37 -7.53 4.97 -15.82
C ALA A 37 -8.00 3.59 -15.31
N GLY A 38 -9.10 3.55 -14.56
CA GLY A 38 -9.74 2.30 -14.16
C GLY A 38 -10.29 1.50 -15.33
N LEU A 39 -11.01 2.16 -16.24
CA LEU A 39 -11.54 1.54 -17.46
C LEU A 39 -10.40 1.00 -18.36
N PHE A 40 -9.34 1.77 -18.57
CA PHE A 40 -8.19 1.34 -19.35
C PHE A 40 -7.46 0.18 -18.70
N THR A 41 -7.29 0.19 -17.37
CA THR A 41 -6.72 -0.94 -16.65
C THR A 41 -7.56 -2.20 -16.86
N PHE A 42 -8.89 -2.09 -16.72
CA PHE A 42 -9.81 -3.20 -16.97
C PHE A 42 -9.71 -3.74 -18.40
N GLN A 43 -9.59 -2.88 -19.41
CA GLN A 43 -9.50 -3.30 -20.81
C GLN A 43 -8.12 -3.85 -21.19
N ALA A 44 -7.05 -3.28 -20.63
CA ALA A 44 -5.68 -3.61 -21.01
C ALA A 44 -5.22 -4.98 -20.51
N ILE A 45 -5.57 -5.35 -19.27
CA ILE A 45 -5.15 -6.62 -18.63
C ILE A 45 -5.40 -7.85 -19.53
N PRO A 46 -6.62 -8.12 -20.02
CA PRO A 46 -6.86 -9.30 -20.85
C PRO A 46 -6.11 -9.25 -22.19
N VAL A 47 -5.86 -8.06 -22.74
CA VAL A 47 -5.13 -7.91 -24.01
C VAL A 47 -3.66 -8.28 -23.87
N VAL A 48 -3.03 -7.88 -22.76
CA VAL A 48 -1.58 -8.10 -22.55
C VAL A 48 -1.26 -9.40 -21.82
N SER A 49 -2.27 -10.04 -21.19
CA SER A 49 -2.12 -11.29 -20.44
C SER A 49 -1.40 -12.38 -21.24
N GLY A 50 -1.78 -12.59 -22.51
CA GLY A 50 -1.17 -13.59 -23.37
C GLY A 50 0.31 -13.32 -23.65
N VAL A 51 0.71 -12.05 -23.75
CA VAL A 51 2.11 -11.65 -23.97
C VAL A 51 2.96 -11.97 -22.74
N PHE A 52 2.46 -11.70 -21.54
CA PHE A 52 3.18 -12.01 -20.30
C PHE A 52 3.36 -13.51 -20.13
N VAL A 53 2.30 -14.30 -20.35
CA VAL A 53 2.38 -15.76 -20.32
C VAL A 53 3.39 -16.28 -21.36
N ALA A 54 3.38 -15.74 -22.58
CA ALA A 54 4.32 -16.14 -23.64
C ALA A 54 5.80 -15.87 -23.28
N HIS A 55 6.07 -14.87 -22.45
CA HIS A 55 7.42 -14.54 -21.96
C HIS A 55 7.72 -15.15 -20.59
N GLY A 56 6.97 -16.17 -20.17
CA GLY A 56 7.20 -16.90 -18.92
C GLY A 56 6.80 -16.12 -17.66
N ARG A 57 6.05 -15.02 -17.79
CA ARG A 57 5.53 -14.22 -16.67
C ARG A 57 4.15 -14.72 -16.28
N ALA A 58 4.14 -15.89 -15.66
CA ALA A 58 2.92 -16.52 -15.18
C ALA A 58 3.18 -17.39 -13.95
N GLY A 59 2.25 -17.34 -12.99
CA GLY A 59 2.28 -18.10 -11.74
C GLY A 59 1.20 -19.17 -11.72
N LYS A 60 1.43 -20.25 -10.95
CA LYS A 60 0.40 -21.26 -10.69
C LYS A 60 -0.48 -20.82 -9.53
N ASP A 61 -1.79 -20.87 -9.68
CA ASP A 61 -2.70 -20.67 -8.55
C ASP A 61 -2.71 -21.90 -7.64
N LEU A 62 -1.88 -21.85 -6.59
CA LEU A 62 -1.68 -22.94 -5.63
C LEU A 62 -2.94 -23.23 -4.79
N LEU A 63 -3.91 -22.33 -4.77
CA LEU A 63 -5.14 -22.45 -3.98
C LEU A 63 -6.33 -22.95 -4.82
N LYS A 64 -6.06 -23.53 -6.00
CA LYS A 64 -7.06 -24.14 -6.87
C LYS A 64 -6.72 -25.58 -7.23
N VAL A 65 -7.76 -26.39 -7.41
CA VAL A 65 -7.63 -27.71 -8.04
C VAL A 65 -7.14 -27.52 -9.48
N GLY A 66 -6.15 -28.32 -9.88
CA GLY A 66 -5.54 -28.23 -11.21
C GLY A 66 -4.46 -27.16 -11.36
N THR A 67 -4.27 -26.28 -10.37
CA THR A 67 -3.20 -25.26 -10.33
C THR A 67 -3.08 -24.48 -11.66
N PRO A 68 -4.14 -23.77 -12.08
CA PRO A 68 -4.15 -23.06 -13.35
C PRO A 68 -3.04 -22.01 -13.40
N VAL A 69 -2.51 -21.79 -14.60
CA VAL A 69 -1.46 -20.80 -14.86
C VAL A 69 -2.10 -19.46 -15.17
N ILE A 70 -1.75 -18.44 -14.38
CA ILE A 70 -2.32 -17.08 -14.43
C ILE A 70 -1.18 -16.09 -14.74
N PRO A 71 -1.40 -15.08 -15.61
CA PRO A 71 -0.39 -14.06 -15.88
C PRO A 71 0.03 -13.34 -14.60
N GLU A 72 1.33 -13.17 -14.41
CA GLU A 72 1.95 -12.56 -13.23
C GLU A 72 2.46 -11.14 -13.55
N SER A 73 2.76 -10.35 -12.51
CA SER A 73 3.20 -8.95 -12.64
C SER A 73 2.22 -8.03 -13.37
N MET A 74 0.92 -8.37 -13.36
CA MET A 74 -0.12 -7.55 -13.98
C MET A 74 -0.33 -6.22 -13.25
N GLY A 75 0.18 -6.10 -12.01
CA GLY A 75 0.35 -4.82 -11.32
C GLY A 75 1.15 -3.79 -12.10
N ALA A 76 2.10 -4.21 -12.95
CA ALA A 76 2.86 -3.32 -13.81
C ALA A 76 1.94 -2.54 -14.77
N ILE A 77 0.90 -3.18 -15.30
CA ILE A 77 -0.03 -2.57 -16.24
C ILE A 77 -0.87 -1.50 -15.54
N ALA A 78 -1.40 -1.81 -14.35
CA ALA A 78 -2.12 -0.85 -13.52
C ALA A 78 -1.21 0.34 -13.16
N GLY A 79 0.04 0.08 -12.79
CA GLY A 79 1.03 1.11 -12.47
C GLY A 79 1.39 2.00 -13.67
N VAL A 80 1.61 1.42 -14.86
CA VAL A 80 1.91 2.20 -16.07
C VAL A 80 0.74 3.10 -16.45
N ILE A 81 -0.49 2.59 -16.40
CA ILE A 81 -1.70 3.38 -16.68
C ILE A 81 -1.86 4.50 -15.64
N TYR A 82 -1.55 4.23 -14.37
CA TYR A 82 -1.51 5.25 -13.33
C TYR A 82 -0.48 6.35 -13.64
N ILE A 83 0.75 6.00 -14.02
CA ILE A 83 1.79 6.97 -14.35
C ILE A 83 1.38 7.82 -15.57
N ILE A 84 0.78 7.21 -16.60
CA ILE A 84 0.23 7.94 -17.76
C ILE A 84 -0.85 8.92 -17.31
N ALA A 85 -1.81 8.48 -16.49
CA ALA A 85 -2.86 9.35 -15.96
C ALA A 85 -2.28 10.52 -15.17
N MET A 86 -1.27 10.26 -14.34
CA MET A 86 -0.60 11.31 -13.57
C MET A 86 0.18 12.27 -14.45
N PHE A 87 0.87 11.81 -15.50
CA PHE A 87 1.56 12.68 -16.45
C PHE A 87 0.60 13.64 -17.17
N LEU A 88 -0.56 13.13 -17.59
CA LEU A 88 -1.62 13.96 -18.16
C LEU A 88 -2.19 14.95 -17.13
N PHE A 89 -2.16 14.60 -15.86
CA PHE A 89 -2.63 15.45 -14.77
C PHE A 89 -1.63 16.52 -14.32
N ILE A 90 -0.32 16.34 -14.54
CA ILE A 90 0.73 17.29 -14.10
C ILE A 90 0.36 18.76 -14.36
N PRO A 91 -0.05 19.20 -15.57
CA PRO A 91 -0.31 20.61 -15.81
C PRO A 91 -1.57 21.13 -15.11
N VAL A 92 -2.52 20.25 -14.76
CA VAL A 92 -3.88 20.61 -14.33
C VAL A 92 -3.90 21.47 -13.06
N PRO A 93 -3.20 21.11 -11.96
CA PRO A 93 -3.14 21.95 -10.76
C PRO A 93 -2.45 23.31 -10.99
N PHE A 94 -1.75 23.49 -12.11
CA PHE A 94 -0.95 24.69 -12.41
C PHE A 94 -1.50 25.51 -13.58
N VAL A 95 -2.67 25.13 -14.15
CA VAL A 95 -3.27 25.80 -15.32
C VAL A 95 -3.46 27.29 -15.11
N LYS A 96 -3.81 27.72 -13.89
CA LYS A 96 -3.96 29.15 -13.56
C LYS A 96 -2.69 29.92 -13.91
N TRP A 97 -1.54 29.44 -13.45
CA TRP A 97 -0.25 30.05 -13.76
C TRP A 97 0.07 29.94 -15.24
N PHE A 98 -0.15 28.80 -15.90
CA PHE A 98 0.12 28.71 -17.34
C PHE A 98 -0.75 29.62 -18.22
N ARG A 99 -1.95 29.99 -17.77
CA ARG A 99 -2.85 30.93 -18.47
C ARG A 99 -2.51 32.38 -18.19
N GLU A 100 -2.10 32.69 -16.95
CA GLU A 100 -1.90 34.05 -16.46
C GLU A 100 -0.43 34.49 -16.54
N SER A 101 0.54 33.57 -16.69
CA SER A 101 1.97 33.89 -16.60
C SER A 101 2.58 34.35 -17.91
N SER A 102 3.10 35.58 -17.86
CA SER A 102 4.50 35.83 -18.20
C SER A 102 5.38 34.90 -17.35
N PHE A 103 6.08 33.93 -17.96
CA PHE A 103 7.05 33.06 -17.28
C PHE A 103 8.33 33.80 -16.82
N ALA A 104 8.29 35.13 -16.75
CA ALA A 104 9.44 35.99 -16.57
C ALA A 104 9.64 36.38 -15.11
N LEU A 105 10.89 36.30 -14.67
CA LEU A 105 11.41 36.91 -13.44
C LEU A 105 11.24 38.44 -13.50
N GLY A 106 10.07 38.96 -13.14
CA GLY A 106 9.87 40.41 -13.04
C GLY A 106 8.46 40.82 -12.62
N ASP A 107 8.37 41.59 -11.53
CA ASP A 107 7.34 42.54 -11.07
C ASP A 107 5.83 42.24 -11.25
N GLY A 108 5.42 41.03 -11.62
CA GLY A 108 4.01 40.60 -11.61
C GLY A 108 3.60 39.87 -10.33
N ASP A 109 2.37 40.08 -9.86
CA ASP A 109 1.81 39.51 -8.61
C ASP A 109 1.67 37.97 -8.57
N LEU A 110 1.86 37.25 -9.70
CA LEU A 110 1.65 35.80 -9.79
C LEU A 110 2.95 35.02 -10.04
N VAL A 111 3.64 34.64 -8.97
CA VAL A 111 4.83 33.78 -9.01
C VAL A 111 4.44 32.29 -9.15
N PHE A 112 5.12 31.56 -10.04
CA PHE A 112 4.89 30.12 -10.24
C PHE A 112 5.26 29.31 -8.98
N PRO A 113 4.42 28.35 -8.53
CA PRO A 113 4.62 27.65 -7.27
C PRO A 113 5.60 26.47 -7.43
N HIS A 114 6.88 26.79 -7.62
CA HIS A 114 7.94 25.80 -7.87
C HIS A 114 8.04 24.71 -6.78
N ASN A 115 7.78 25.04 -5.51
CA ASN A 115 7.80 24.08 -4.42
C ASN A 115 6.72 22.99 -4.59
N LYS A 116 5.49 23.39 -4.92
CA LYS A 116 4.38 22.46 -5.17
C LYS A 116 4.65 21.60 -6.42
N PHE A 117 5.20 22.22 -7.46
CA PHE A 117 5.59 21.50 -8.67
C PHE A 117 6.69 20.46 -8.39
N ALA A 118 7.71 20.83 -7.63
CA ALA A 118 8.77 19.91 -7.19
C ALA A 118 8.24 18.75 -6.35
N GLN A 119 7.26 18.98 -5.46
CA GLN A 119 6.59 17.92 -4.70
C GLN A 119 5.87 16.92 -5.58
N VAL A 120 5.10 17.40 -6.57
CA VAL A 120 4.41 16.51 -7.53
C VAL A 120 5.43 15.69 -8.32
N LEU A 121 6.48 16.33 -8.86
CA LEU A 121 7.51 15.63 -9.64
C LEU A 121 8.33 14.66 -8.79
N GLY A 122 8.72 15.03 -7.57
CA GLY A 122 9.48 14.18 -6.65
C GLY A 122 8.68 12.95 -6.22
N GLY A 123 7.40 13.12 -5.91
CA GLY A 123 6.48 12.02 -5.63
C GLY A 123 6.31 11.08 -6.83
N LEU A 124 6.13 11.62 -8.04
CA LEU A 124 6.03 10.81 -9.26
C LEU A 124 7.33 10.08 -9.59
N LEU A 125 8.48 10.72 -9.42
CA LEU A 125 9.77 10.08 -9.65
C LEU A 125 10.00 8.92 -8.67
N ALA A 126 9.60 9.07 -7.40
CA ALA A 126 9.64 7.98 -6.43
C ALA A 126 8.72 6.81 -6.83
N LEU A 127 7.51 7.12 -7.31
CA LEU A 127 6.55 6.11 -7.77
C LEU A 127 7.02 5.37 -9.01
N MET A 128 7.53 6.08 -10.02
CA MET A 128 8.11 5.48 -11.22
C MET A 128 9.29 4.58 -10.88
N SER A 129 10.18 5.06 -10.00
CA SER A 129 11.33 4.28 -9.54
C SER A 129 10.88 3.01 -8.84
N MET A 130 9.88 3.10 -7.96
CA MET A 130 9.38 1.92 -7.25
C MET A 130 8.64 0.96 -8.17
N LEU A 131 7.83 1.45 -9.11
CA LEU A 131 7.15 0.63 -10.10
C LEU A 131 8.16 -0.14 -10.95
N PHE A 132 9.21 0.54 -11.42
CA PHE A 132 10.29 -0.09 -12.18
C PHE A 132 11.03 -1.14 -11.34
N LEU A 133 11.43 -0.81 -10.11
CA LEU A 133 12.17 -1.74 -9.25
C LEU A 133 11.32 -2.94 -8.81
N GLY A 134 10.01 -2.76 -8.63
CA GLY A 134 9.09 -3.87 -8.36
C GLY A 134 8.92 -4.79 -9.57
N PHE A 135 8.84 -4.24 -10.77
CA PHE A 135 8.85 -5.04 -11.99
C PHE A 135 10.19 -5.75 -12.20
N ALA A 136 11.31 -5.07 -11.89
CA ALA A 136 12.62 -5.69 -11.93
C ALA A 136 12.75 -6.84 -10.91
N ASP A 137 12.17 -6.71 -9.71
CA ASP A 137 12.13 -7.77 -8.71
C ASP A 137 11.34 -8.99 -9.19
N ASP A 138 10.14 -8.78 -9.73
CA ASP A 138 9.34 -9.84 -10.36
C ASP A 138 10.10 -10.52 -11.51
N VAL A 139 10.91 -9.77 -12.27
CA VAL A 139 11.65 -10.30 -13.41
C VAL A 139 12.87 -11.11 -12.99
N LEU A 140 13.60 -10.62 -11.99
CA LEU A 140 14.92 -11.10 -11.60
C LEU A 140 14.92 -12.00 -10.36
N ASP A 141 13.80 -12.13 -9.65
CA ASP A 141 13.66 -12.84 -8.36
C ASP A 141 14.75 -12.41 -7.37
N ILE A 142 14.72 -11.12 -6.98
CA ILE A 142 15.80 -10.52 -6.21
C ILE A 142 15.81 -11.10 -4.78
N ARG A 143 17.02 -11.33 -4.24
CA ARG A 143 17.18 -11.83 -2.87
C ARG A 143 16.56 -10.88 -1.85
N TRP A 144 15.86 -11.44 -0.85
CA TRP A 144 15.13 -10.67 0.19
C TRP A 144 15.94 -9.56 0.89
N ARG A 145 17.26 -9.74 1.07
CA ARG A 145 18.13 -8.73 1.69
C ARG A 145 18.23 -7.45 0.86
N VAL A 146 18.13 -7.58 -0.47
CA VAL A 146 18.17 -6.46 -1.41
C VAL A 146 16.80 -5.80 -1.53
N LYS A 147 15.71 -6.56 -1.35
CA LYS A 147 14.32 -6.06 -1.36
C LYS A 147 14.08 -4.94 -0.34
N ILE A 148 14.81 -4.92 0.77
CA ILE A 148 14.73 -3.85 1.78
C ILE A 148 15.31 -2.52 1.24
N TRP A 149 16.32 -2.58 0.37
CA TRP A 149 17.01 -1.40 -0.16
C TRP A 149 16.29 -0.77 -1.35
N LEU A 150 15.46 -1.52 -2.09
CA LEU A 150 14.76 -1.00 -3.28
C LEU A 150 13.83 0.18 -2.93
N PRO A 151 12.95 0.09 -1.91
CA PRO A 151 12.11 1.21 -1.52
C PRO A 151 12.90 2.38 -0.95
N LEU A 152 14.03 2.13 -0.27
CA LEU A 152 14.90 3.19 0.22
C LEU A 152 15.40 4.04 -0.94
N ILE A 153 16.01 3.40 -1.95
CA ILE A 153 16.56 4.09 -3.13
C ILE A 153 15.43 4.79 -3.90
N ALA A 154 14.31 4.12 -4.13
CA ALA A 154 13.16 4.71 -4.81
C ALA A 154 12.57 5.92 -4.06
N SER A 155 12.66 5.97 -2.73
CA SER A 155 12.15 7.10 -1.94
C SER A 155 13.08 8.33 -1.90
N MET A 156 14.34 8.21 -2.33
CA MET A 156 15.32 9.31 -2.25
C MET A 156 14.86 10.63 -2.90
N PRO A 157 14.24 10.64 -4.10
CA PRO A 157 13.72 11.87 -4.70
C PRO A 157 12.70 12.58 -3.80
N LEU A 158 11.80 11.81 -3.19
CA LEU A 158 10.79 12.32 -2.27
C LEU A 158 11.44 12.93 -1.01
N LEU A 159 12.43 12.24 -0.44
CA LEU A 159 13.15 12.72 0.75
C LEU A 159 13.93 14.02 0.46
N MET A 160 14.56 14.11 -0.72
CA MET A 160 15.26 15.33 -1.14
C MET A 160 14.30 16.50 -1.34
N VAL A 161 13.15 16.25 -1.97
CA VAL A 161 12.12 17.28 -2.14
C VAL A 161 11.56 17.73 -0.79
N TYR A 162 11.29 16.81 0.13
CA TYR A 162 10.87 17.15 1.49
C TYR A 162 11.88 18.07 2.18
N CYS A 163 13.18 17.76 2.06
CA CYS A 163 14.25 18.55 2.65
C CYS A 163 14.28 19.99 2.15
N VAL A 164 14.09 20.21 0.84
CA VAL A 164 14.20 21.55 0.25
C VAL A 164 12.90 22.34 0.29
N THR A 165 11.73 21.69 0.37
CA THR A 165 10.44 22.41 0.40
C THR A 165 9.85 22.61 1.79
N TYR A 166 10.03 21.64 2.69
CA TYR A 166 9.48 21.70 4.05
C TYR A 166 10.58 21.86 5.09
N GLY A 167 11.56 20.95 5.09
CA GLY A 167 12.69 20.94 6.01
C GLY A 167 12.35 20.68 7.49
N GLY A 168 11.07 20.74 7.89
CA GLY A 168 10.64 20.53 9.27
C GLY A 168 10.83 19.07 9.72
N THR A 169 11.58 18.87 10.80
CA THR A 169 11.83 17.55 11.41
C THR A 169 11.37 17.45 12.86
N ASP A 170 10.57 18.43 13.30
CA ASP A 170 10.01 18.47 14.64
C ASP A 170 8.76 17.62 14.71
N VAL A 171 8.70 16.73 15.70
CA VAL A 171 7.54 15.87 15.95
C VAL A 171 6.87 16.26 17.24
N VAL A 172 5.54 16.38 17.20
CA VAL A 172 4.71 16.59 18.38
C VAL A 172 4.72 15.34 19.26
N VAL A 173 5.15 15.50 20.51
CA VAL A 173 5.19 14.44 21.52
C VAL A 173 3.79 14.24 22.11
N PRO A 174 3.25 13.00 22.09
CA PRO A 174 2.02 12.67 22.78
C PRO A 174 2.00 13.12 24.25
N ILE A 175 0.88 13.64 24.74
CA ILE A 175 0.71 14.12 26.13
C ILE A 175 1.26 13.12 27.17
N PRO A 176 0.97 11.80 27.10
CA PRO A 176 1.48 10.85 28.08
C PRO A 176 3.00 10.67 28.07
N LEU A 177 3.65 11.00 26.95
CA LEU A 177 5.10 10.88 26.77
C LEU A 177 5.84 12.18 27.06
N ARG A 178 5.15 13.33 27.13
CA ARG A 178 5.78 14.63 27.43
C ARG A 178 6.67 14.63 28.68
N PRO A 179 6.37 13.91 29.78
CA PRO A 179 7.28 13.86 30.94
C PRO A 179 8.65 13.22 30.65
N LEU A 180 8.79 12.45 29.56
CA LEU A 180 10.04 11.80 29.15
C LEU A 180 10.88 12.67 28.20
N PHE A 181 10.37 13.84 27.79
CA PHE A 181 11.02 14.74 26.83
C PHE A 181 10.99 16.18 27.36
N ASP A 182 12.01 16.98 27.04
CA ASP A 182 12.12 18.38 27.50
C ASP A 182 11.18 19.35 26.74
N GLY A 183 9.98 18.91 26.37
CA GLY A 183 9.00 19.77 25.75
C GLY A 183 7.94 19.06 24.91
N LYS A 184 7.17 19.89 24.19
CA LYS A 184 6.06 19.47 23.33
C LYS A 184 6.52 18.99 21.96
N LEU A 185 7.70 19.46 21.52
CA LEU A 185 8.30 19.15 20.24
C LEU A 185 9.65 18.49 20.48
N VAL A 186 9.93 17.44 19.72
CA VAL A 186 11.24 16.82 19.67
C VAL A 186 11.79 16.97 18.27
N HIS A 187 12.98 17.57 18.20
CA HIS A 187 13.71 17.72 16.95
C HIS A 187 14.43 16.42 16.62
N LEU A 188 13.94 15.68 15.62
CA LEU A 188 14.52 14.38 15.25
C LEU A 188 15.65 14.48 14.22
N GLY A 189 15.77 15.60 13.49
CA GLY A 189 16.78 15.79 12.44
C GLY A 189 16.83 14.61 11.47
N ILE A 190 18.01 14.00 11.30
CA ILE A 190 18.22 12.85 10.40
C ILE A 190 17.34 11.64 10.75
N PHE A 191 16.95 11.46 12.01
CA PHE A 191 16.06 10.36 12.41
C PHE A 191 14.65 10.52 11.86
N TYR A 192 14.21 11.74 11.53
CA TYR A 192 12.94 11.95 10.83
C TYR A 192 13.01 11.46 9.38
N TYR A 193 14.15 11.68 8.69
CA TYR A 193 14.38 11.13 7.36
C TYR A 193 14.48 9.60 7.39
N ALA A 194 15.12 9.04 8.42
CA ALA A 194 15.13 7.59 8.64
C ALA A 194 13.71 7.03 8.84
N PHE A 195 12.84 7.75 9.56
CA PHE A 195 11.43 7.41 9.70
C PHE A 195 10.69 7.44 8.35
N MET A 196 10.86 8.48 7.55
CA MET A 196 10.22 8.57 6.22
C MET A 196 10.70 7.46 5.27
N ALA A 197 11.99 7.16 5.27
CA ALA A 197 12.54 6.02 4.54
C ALA A 197 11.96 4.69 5.05
N ALA A 198 11.90 4.50 6.37
CA ALA A 198 11.32 3.31 6.98
C ALA A 198 9.82 3.17 6.64
N LEU A 199 9.08 4.27 6.50
CA LEU A 199 7.68 4.25 6.05
C LEU A 199 7.57 3.71 4.62
N ALA A 200 8.44 4.12 3.70
CA ALA A 200 8.44 3.59 2.33
C ALA A 200 8.80 2.09 2.29
N ILE A 201 9.85 1.70 3.02
CA ILE A 201 10.25 0.29 3.15
C ILE A 201 9.13 -0.55 3.76
N PHE A 202 8.53 -0.05 4.86
CA PHE A 202 7.45 -0.74 5.54
C PHE A 202 6.23 -0.89 4.65
N SER A 203 5.74 0.20 4.04
CA SER A 203 4.48 0.19 3.30
C SER A 203 4.50 -0.79 2.12
N THR A 204 5.62 -0.84 1.39
CA THR A 204 5.81 -1.75 0.25
C THR A 204 5.90 -3.22 0.66
N ASN A 205 6.72 -3.53 1.67
CA ASN A 205 6.92 -4.89 2.12
C ASN A 205 5.73 -5.42 2.96
N ALA A 206 5.05 -4.57 3.71
CA ALA A 206 3.98 -4.98 4.60
C ALA A 206 2.72 -5.43 3.84
N ILE A 207 2.42 -4.78 2.70
CA ILE A 207 1.41 -5.28 1.74
C ILE A 207 1.89 -6.60 1.15
N ASN A 208 3.17 -6.69 0.75
CA ASN A 208 3.69 -7.89 0.09
C ASN A 208 3.71 -9.15 0.97
N ILE A 209 3.88 -9.01 2.29
CA ILE A 209 3.83 -10.17 3.21
C ILE A 209 2.40 -10.52 3.66
N LEU A 210 1.40 -9.68 3.36
CA LEU A 210 -0.02 -9.96 3.57
C LEU A 210 -0.67 -10.25 2.21
N ALA A 211 -0.21 -11.33 1.58
CA ALA A 211 -0.47 -11.67 0.19
C ALA A 211 -0.66 -13.19 -0.02
N GLY A 212 -1.05 -13.61 -1.22
CA GLY A 212 -1.13 -15.02 -1.62
C GLY A 212 -2.54 -15.62 -1.59
N VAL A 213 -3.58 -14.78 -1.52
CA VAL A 213 -5.00 -15.18 -1.65
C VAL A 213 -5.65 -14.23 -2.64
N ASN A 214 -6.40 -14.76 -3.61
CA ASN A 214 -6.95 -13.98 -4.72
C ASN A 214 -7.74 -12.74 -4.25
N GLY A 215 -7.29 -11.56 -4.65
CA GLY A 215 -7.92 -10.27 -4.33
C GLY A 215 -7.44 -9.59 -3.06
N VAL A 216 -6.55 -10.20 -2.26
CA VAL A 216 -6.15 -9.64 -0.96
C VAL A 216 -5.23 -8.43 -1.08
N GLU A 217 -4.22 -8.48 -1.95
CA GLU A 217 -3.26 -7.39 -2.16
C GLU A 217 -3.96 -6.14 -2.69
N ALA A 218 -4.76 -6.30 -3.74
CA ALA A 218 -5.50 -5.18 -4.32
C ALA A 218 -6.69 -4.73 -3.46
N GLY A 219 -7.40 -5.67 -2.82
CA GLY A 219 -8.53 -5.37 -1.95
C GLY A 219 -8.14 -4.59 -0.69
N GLN A 220 -7.08 -4.98 0.01
CA GLN A 220 -6.61 -4.25 1.19
C GLN A 220 -6.10 -2.85 0.81
N SER A 221 -5.37 -2.72 -0.30
CA SER A 221 -4.88 -1.43 -0.79
C SER A 221 -6.02 -0.50 -1.20
N LEU A 222 -7.09 -1.03 -1.80
CA LEU A 222 -8.27 -0.25 -2.14
C LEU A 222 -8.94 0.35 -0.89
N VAL A 223 -9.10 -0.44 0.18
CA VAL A 223 -9.68 0.06 1.43
C VAL A 223 -8.79 1.12 2.07
N ILE A 224 -7.47 0.93 2.08
CA ILE A 224 -6.52 1.94 2.59
C ILE A 224 -6.64 3.23 1.76
N ALA A 225 -6.65 3.14 0.43
CA ALA A 225 -6.77 4.29 -0.45
C ALA A 225 -8.08 5.05 -0.26
N LEU A 226 -9.21 4.34 -0.16
CA LEU A 226 -10.51 4.94 0.14
C LEU A 226 -10.52 5.61 1.52
N SER A 227 -9.82 5.04 2.51
CA SER A 227 -9.68 5.62 3.84
C SER A 227 -8.85 6.91 3.81
N ILE A 228 -7.74 6.92 3.06
CA ILE A 228 -6.93 8.14 2.86
C ILE A 228 -7.76 9.21 2.14
N ALA A 229 -8.45 8.87 1.06
CA ALA A 229 -9.30 9.82 0.32
C ALA A 229 -10.42 10.39 1.20
N ALA A 230 -11.07 9.56 2.03
CA ALA A 230 -12.09 10.02 2.97
C ALA A 230 -11.50 10.93 4.07
N ASN A 231 -10.33 10.62 4.61
CA ASN A 231 -9.59 11.49 5.52
C ASN A 231 -9.26 12.83 4.86
N ASP A 232 -8.77 12.81 3.62
CA ASP A 232 -8.40 14.03 2.91
C ASP A 232 -9.62 14.93 2.69
N VAL A 233 -10.72 14.37 2.17
CA VAL A 233 -11.99 15.11 2.01
C VAL A 233 -12.45 15.71 3.34
N LEU A 234 -12.42 14.95 4.43
CA LEU A 234 -12.81 15.44 5.75
C LEU A 234 -11.90 16.59 6.22
N GLN A 235 -10.59 16.50 5.96
CA GLN A 235 -9.63 17.53 6.33
C GLN A 235 -9.73 18.81 5.49
N LEU A 236 -10.22 18.73 4.24
CA LEU A 236 -10.54 19.93 3.45
C LEU A 236 -11.55 20.85 4.17
N PHE A 237 -12.52 20.26 4.87
CA PHE A 237 -13.54 21.01 5.61
C PHE A 237 -13.11 21.39 7.03
N ARG A 238 -12.26 20.56 7.67
CA ARG A 238 -11.88 20.75 9.09
C ARG A 238 -10.65 21.60 9.29
N ASN A 239 -9.72 21.60 8.34
CA ASN A 239 -8.44 22.27 8.49
C ASN A 239 -8.02 22.98 7.19
N PRO A 240 -8.59 24.17 6.92
CA PRO A 240 -8.27 24.96 5.73
C PRO A 240 -6.77 25.24 5.56
N SER A 241 -6.02 25.35 6.67
CA SER A 241 -4.57 25.59 6.63
C SER A 241 -3.77 24.44 6.00
N ARG A 242 -4.36 23.24 5.92
CA ARG A 242 -3.74 22.04 5.33
C ARG A 242 -4.48 21.55 4.09
N ALA A 243 -5.44 22.31 3.58
CA ALA A 243 -6.26 21.93 2.44
C ALA A 243 -5.39 21.58 1.21
N GLU A 244 -4.35 22.35 0.91
CA GLU A 244 -3.45 22.08 -0.21
C GLU A 244 -2.71 20.74 -0.12
N ALA A 245 -2.30 20.33 1.08
CA ALA A 245 -1.62 19.05 1.30
C ALA A 245 -2.58 17.87 1.07
N HIS A 246 -3.81 17.98 1.58
CA HIS A 246 -4.85 16.96 1.38
C HIS A 246 -5.40 16.94 -0.05
N LEU A 247 -5.49 18.09 -0.74
CA LEU A 247 -5.79 18.16 -2.17
C LEU A 247 -4.70 17.47 -3.00
N THR A 248 -3.44 17.73 -2.67
CA THR A 248 -2.31 17.07 -3.33
C THR A 248 -2.38 15.57 -3.12
N SER A 249 -2.65 15.09 -1.90
CA SER A 249 -2.87 13.66 -1.64
C SER A 249 -4.00 13.09 -2.50
N LEU A 250 -5.18 13.75 -2.56
CA LEU A 250 -6.30 13.31 -3.40
C LEU A 250 -5.91 13.15 -4.87
N TYR A 251 -5.06 14.04 -5.41
CA TYR A 251 -4.59 13.94 -6.78
C TYR A 251 -3.79 12.66 -7.06
N PHE A 252 -3.08 12.12 -6.08
CA PHE A 252 -2.36 10.84 -6.20
C PHE A 252 -3.27 9.65 -5.89
N VAL A 253 -4.13 9.75 -4.87
CA VAL A 253 -4.93 8.61 -4.39
C VAL A 253 -6.10 8.29 -5.31
N LEU A 254 -6.75 9.29 -5.93
CA LEU A 254 -7.91 9.04 -6.79
C LEU A 254 -7.56 8.21 -8.03
N PRO A 255 -6.49 8.51 -8.81
CA PRO A 255 -6.11 7.67 -9.94
C PRO A 255 -5.67 6.28 -9.49
N PHE A 256 -5.06 6.16 -8.31
CA PHE A 256 -4.71 4.87 -7.71
C PHE A 256 -5.96 4.02 -7.41
N ILE A 257 -7.01 4.61 -6.83
CA ILE A 257 -8.30 3.96 -6.63
C ILE A 257 -8.86 3.48 -7.98
N GLY A 258 -8.82 4.34 -9.00
CA GLY A 258 -9.27 4.02 -10.35
C GLY A 258 -8.61 2.77 -10.93
N VAL A 259 -7.27 2.78 -11.04
CA VAL A 259 -6.52 1.63 -11.59
C VAL A 259 -6.67 0.38 -10.72
N THR A 260 -6.76 0.54 -9.40
CA THR A 260 -6.94 -0.59 -8.47
C THR A 260 -8.30 -1.25 -8.66
N ILE A 261 -9.38 -0.48 -8.84
CA ILE A 261 -10.71 -1.04 -9.14
C ILE A 261 -10.69 -1.80 -10.47
N GLY A 262 -10.09 -1.21 -11.51
CA GLY A 262 -9.95 -1.86 -12.81
C GLY A 262 -9.13 -3.16 -12.75
N PHE A 263 -8.07 -3.17 -11.94
CA PHE A 263 -7.24 -4.34 -11.69
C PHE A 263 -7.97 -5.42 -10.87
N LEU A 264 -8.66 -5.01 -9.80
CA LEU A 264 -9.39 -5.90 -8.90
C LEU A 264 -10.49 -6.68 -9.63
N ALA A 265 -11.10 -6.13 -10.68
CA ALA A 265 -12.06 -6.86 -11.53
C ALA A 265 -11.46 -8.10 -12.23
N HIS A 266 -10.14 -8.16 -12.40
CA HIS A 266 -9.43 -9.34 -12.92
C HIS A 266 -8.72 -10.14 -11.84
N ASN A 267 -8.34 -9.50 -10.73
CA ASN A 267 -7.62 -10.14 -9.64
C ASN A 267 -8.52 -10.74 -8.55
N TRP A 268 -9.76 -10.28 -8.39
CA TRP A 268 -10.71 -10.85 -7.44
C TRP A 268 -10.99 -12.31 -7.76
N TYR A 269 -11.38 -13.08 -6.74
CA TYR A 269 -11.66 -14.50 -6.88
C TYR A 269 -12.74 -14.77 -7.95
N PRO A 270 -12.53 -15.74 -8.87
CA PRO A 270 -11.26 -16.43 -9.17
C PRO A 270 -10.33 -15.54 -10.02
N ALA A 271 -9.06 -15.42 -9.61
CA ALA A 271 -8.14 -14.50 -10.28
C ALA A 271 -7.81 -14.93 -11.71
N ARG A 272 -7.74 -13.94 -12.59
CA ARG A 272 -7.28 -14.01 -13.98
C ARG A 272 -6.00 -13.23 -14.21
N ALA A 273 -5.54 -12.50 -13.20
CA ALA A 273 -4.33 -11.70 -13.21
C ALA A 273 -3.74 -11.65 -11.79
N PHE A 274 -2.45 -11.97 -11.66
CA PHE A 274 -1.73 -11.85 -10.39
C PHE A 274 -1.01 -10.49 -10.27
N PRO A 275 -0.99 -9.91 -9.07
CA PRO A 275 -0.43 -8.59 -8.83
C PRO A 275 1.08 -8.54 -9.08
N GLY A 276 1.80 -9.57 -8.61
CA GLY A 276 3.25 -9.56 -8.47
C GLY A 276 3.73 -8.62 -7.37
N ASP A 277 5.03 -8.67 -7.06
CA ASP A 277 5.69 -7.73 -6.14
C ASP A 277 5.56 -6.30 -6.68
N THR A 278 5.48 -6.14 -8.01
CA THR A 278 5.25 -4.85 -8.69
C THR A 278 4.06 -4.09 -8.10
N TYR A 279 2.90 -4.73 -7.95
CA TYR A 279 1.72 -4.06 -7.41
C TYR A 279 1.90 -3.67 -5.94
N CYS A 280 2.43 -4.59 -5.12
CA CYS A 280 2.63 -4.36 -3.68
C CYS A 280 3.58 -3.18 -3.44
N TYR A 281 4.66 -3.11 -4.22
CA TYR A 281 5.64 -2.04 -4.16
C TYR A 281 5.07 -0.71 -4.66
N PHE A 282 4.33 -0.74 -5.76
CA PHE A 282 3.61 0.42 -6.27
C PHE A 282 2.60 0.97 -5.24
N ALA A 283 1.71 0.14 -4.71
CA ALA A 283 0.69 0.52 -3.74
C ALA A 283 1.31 1.06 -2.44
N GLY A 284 2.31 0.38 -1.90
CA GLY A 284 3.00 0.83 -0.69
C GLY A 284 3.69 2.18 -0.86
N MET A 285 4.30 2.43 -2.02
CA MET A 285 4.93 3.72 -2.31
C MET A 285 3.92 4.84 -2.49
N ILE A 286 2.72 4.58 -3.05
CA ILE A 286 1.62 5.58 -3.08
C ILE A 286 1.33 6.05 -1.66
N PHE A 287 1.13 5.12 -0.71
CA PHE A 287 0.80 5.45 0.67
C PHE A 287 1.93 6.21 1.38
N ALA A 288 3.19 5.84 1.12
CA ALA A 288 4.34 6.56 1.66
C ALA A 288 4.45 7.99 1.08
N VAL A 289 4.30 8.16 -0.23
CA VAL A 289 4.37 9.46 -0.91
C VAL A 289 3.31 10.41 -0.36
N VAL A 290 2.05 9.99 -0.30
CA VAL A 290 0.96 10.87 0.17
C VAL A 290 1.04 11.14 1.67
N GLY A 291 1.47 10.15 2.47
CA GLY A 291 1.70 10.35 3.90
C GLY A 291 2.80 11.37 4.19
N ILE A 292 3.92 11.29 3.45
CA ILE A 292 5.09 12.17 3.60
C ILE A 292 4.77 13.58 3.09
N LEU A 293 4.31 13.73 1.84
CA LEU A 293 3.99 15.04 1.28
C LEU A 293 2.82 15.70 2.02
N GLY A 294 1.86 14.89 2.47
CA GLY A 294 0.70 15.32 3.23
C GLY A 294 0.98 15.66 4.69
N ASN A 295 2.15 15.28 5.22
CA ASN A 295 2.49 15.36 6.65
C ASN A 295 1.46 14.64 7.56
N PHE A 296 0.88 13.53 7.10
CA PHE A 296 -0.07 12.71 7.86
C PHE A 296 0.32 11.23 7.87
N SER A 297 1.62 10.92 7.74
CA SER A 297 2.17 9.56 7.81
C SER A 297 1.68 8.73 9.01
N LYS A 298 1.43 9.36 10.17
CA LYS A 298 0.87 8.66 11.33
C LYS A 298 -0.55 8.16 11.07
N THR A 299 -1.38 8.95 10.40
CA THR A 299 -2.73 8.56 9.98
C THR A 299 -2.69 7.47 8.92
N VAL A 300 -1.74 7.53 7.97
CA VAL A 300 -1.51 6.42 7.01
C VAL A 300 -1.18 5.13 7.76
N LEU A 301 -0.29 5.17 8.75
CA LEU A 301 0.05 4.01 9.58
C LEU A 301 -1.16 3.47 10.36
N LEU A 302 -2.06 4.34 10.83
CA LEU A 302 -3.32 3.90 11.46
C LEU A 302 -4.23 3.17 10.45
N PHE A 303 -4.29 3.60 9.20
CA PHE A 303 -4.99 2.84 8.15
C PHE A 303 -4.27 1.53 7.80
N MET A 304 -2.96 1.43 8.05
CA MET A 304 -2.18 0.20 7.83
C MET A 304 -2.11 -0.73 9.06
N LEU A 305 -3.04 -0.60 10.02
CA LEU A 305 -3.06 -1.42 11.23
C LEU A 305 -3.02 -2.95 10.96
N PRO A 306 -3.78 -3.51 10.00
CA PRO A 306 -3.69 -4.94 9.70
C PRO A 306 -2.31 -5.36 9.17
N GLN A 307 -1.66 -4.52 8.37
CA GLN A 307 -0.32 -4.77 7.85
C GLN A 307 0.72 -4.69 8.97
N ILE A 308 0.60 -3.70 9.87
CA ILE A 308 1.43 -3.59 11.08
C ILE A 308 1.27 -4.85 11.94
N PHE A 309 0.02 -5.26 12.21
CA PHE A 309 -0.26 -6.47 12.98
C PHE A 309 0.34 -7.71 12.32
N ASN A 310 0.10 -7.91 11.01
CA ASN A 310 0.63 -9.06 10.28
C ASN A 310 2.17 -9.09 10.28
N PHE A 311 2.81 -7.92 10.12
CA PHE A 311 4.26 -7.79 10.20
C PHE A 311 4.80 -8.17 11.57
N VAL A 312 4.30 -7.53 12.65
CA VAL A 312 4.74 -7.81 14.03
C VAL A 312 4.48 -9.27 14.41
N TYR A 313 3.32 -9.81 14.04
CA TYR A 313 2.97 -11.20 14.27
C TYR A 313 3.88 -12.16 13.49
N SER A 314 4.30 -11.78 12.28
CA SER A 314 5.25 -12.52 11.44
C SER A 314 6.70 -12.42 11.89
N CYS A 315 7.10 -11.39 12.65
CA CYS A 315 8.50 -11.12 13.02
C CYS A 315 9.25 -12.33 13.61
N PRO A 316 8.68 -13.16 14.51
CA PRO A 316 9.36 -14.36 14.98
C PRO A 316 9.79 -15.32 13.86
N GLN A 317 9.01 -15.43 12.78
CA GLN A 317 9.36 -16.23 11.61
C GLN A 317 10.32 -15.47 10.68
N LEU A 318 10.05 -14.19 10.40
CA LEU A 318 10.89 -13.38 9.50
C LEU A 318 12.33 -13.22 10.00
N PHE A 319 12.52 -13.14 11.32
CA PHE A 319 13.86 -13.09 11.94
C PHE A 319 14.42 -14.46 12.31
N HIS A 320 13.76 -15.55 11.87
CA HIS A 320 14.18 -16.93 12.13
C HIS A 320 14.38 -17.27 13.62
N ILE A 321 13.61 -16.62 14.51
CA ILE A 321 13.56 -16.96 15.94
C ILE A 321 12.80 -18.30 16.12
N VAL A 322 11.75 -18.50 15.32
CA VAL A 322 11.08 -19.79 15.12
C VAL A 322 11.21 -20.22 13.65
N ASP A 323 10.85 -21.47 13.36
CA ASP A 323 10.87 -22.00 11.99
C ASP A 323 10.02 -21.15 11.03
N CYS A 324 10.58 -20.87 9.86
CA CYS A 324 9.98 -20.02 8.83
C CYS A 324 9.93 -20.78 7.51
N PRO A 325 8.78 -21.42 7.19
CA PRO A 325 8.59 -22.07 5.92
C PRO A 325 8.70 -21.09 4.75
N ARG A 326 9.15 -21.57 3.58
CA ARG A 326 9.22 -20.75 2.35
C ARG A 326 7.86 -20.15 1.99
N HIS A 327 6.79 -20.95 2.07
CA HIS A 327 5.42 -20.51 1.83
C HIS A 327 4.63 -20.52 3.14
N ARG A 328 4.10 -19.35 3.52
CA ARG A 328 3.30 -19.16 4.73
C ARG A 328 1.81 -18.93 4.43
N MET A 329 1.41 -19.03 3.17
CA MET A 329 0.01 -18.95 2.76
C MET A 329 -0.80 -20.16 3.30
N PRO A 330 -2.13 -20.06 3.38
CA PRO A 330 -3.01 -21.19 3.66
C PRO A 330 -2.85 -22.32 2.63
N SER A 331 -3.39 -23.51 2.94
CA SER A 331 -3.43 -24.63 1.99
C SER A 331 -4.86 -25.00 1.62
N LEU A 332 -5.09 -25.34 0.35
CA LEU A 332 -6.37 -25.87 -0.10
C LEU A 332 -6.51 -27.35 0.30
N ASP A 333 -7.64 -27.71 0.90
CA ASP A 333 -8.09 -29.10 0.95
C ASP A 333 -8.91 -29.42 -0.32
N PRO A 334 -8.40 -30.26 -1.23
CA PRO A 334 -9.07 -30.56 -2.49
C PRO A 334 -10.40 -31.31 -2.31
N LYS A 335 -10.63 -31.97 -1.17
CA LYS A 335 -11.87 -32.71 -0.91
C LYS A 335 -13.01 -31.78 -0.52
N THR A 336 -12.72 -30.79 0.32
CA THR A 336 -13.72 -29.85 0.85
C THR A 336 -13.80 -28.54 0.07
N GLY A 337 -12.75 -28.20 -0.69
CA GLY A 337 -12.62 -26.91 -1.36
C GLY A 337 -12.38 -25.74 -0.40
N LEU A 338 -12.01 -26.03 0.85
CA LEU A 338 -11.77 -25.04 1.89
C LEU A 338 -10.27 -24.81 2.09
N LEU A 339 -9.91 -23.59 2.46
CA LEU A 339 -8.57 -23.25 2.91
C LEU A 339 -8.40 -23.61 4.38
N ASN A 340 -7.29 -24.26 4.69
CA ASN A 340 -6.89 -24.65 6.03
C ASN A 340 -5.61 -23.90 6.44
N PRO A 341 -5.41 -23.65 7.75
CA PRO A 341 -4.20 -23.01 8.22
C PRO A 341 -3.00 -23.95 8.04
N THR A 342 -1.91 -23.43 7.50
CA THR A 342 -0.61 -24.11 7.45
C THR A 342 0.12 -23.95 8.77
N SER A 343 1.16 -24.75 8.99
CA SER A 343 1.90 -24.80 10.26
C SER A 343 3.42 -24.72 10.04
N PHE A 344 4.13 -24.20 11.04
CA PHE A 344 5.59 -24.31 11.16
C PHE A 344 5.98 -25.36 12.21
N LEU A 345 7.21 -25.85 12.13
CA LEU A 345 7.70 -26.89 13.03
C LEU A 345 8.25 -26.31 14.33
N ILE A 346 7.92 -26.95 15.45
CA ILE A 346 8.49 -26.60 16.76
C ILE A 346 9.60 -27.62 17.06
N PRO A 347 10.87 -27.19 17.17
CA PRO A 347 11.97 -28.09 17.49
C PRO A 347 11.82 -28.65 18.90
N ALA A 348 12.34 -29.86 19.13
CA ALA A 348 12.26 -30.53 20.44
C ALA A 348 12.92 -29.71 21.57
N SER A 349 13.97 -28.95 21.25
CA SER A 349 14.63 -28.01 22.16
C SER A 349 14.67 -26.62 21.54
N PRO A 350 13.60 -25.81 21.68
CA PRO A 350 13.57 -24.45 21.14
C PRO A 350 14.45 -23.51 21.98
N SER A 351 15.01 -22.49 21.33
CA SER A 351 15.74 -21.43 21.99
C SER A 351 14.89 -20.74 23.06
N LEU A 352 15.52 -20.06 24.03
CA LEU A 352 14.79 -19.32 25.07
C LEU A 352 13.81 -18.28 24.48
N PRO A 353 14.19 -17.44 23.49
CA PRO A 353 13.25 -16.52 22.85
C PRO A 353 12.09 -17.25 22.16
N ALA A 354 12.36 -18.34 21.44
CA ALA A 354 11.34 -19.13 20.77
C ALA A 354 10.31 -19.71 21.77
N ARG A 355 10.79 -20.28 22.89
CA ARG A 355 9.91 -20.79 23.96
C ARG A 355 9.03 -19.71 24.55
N LEU A 356 9.59 -18.52 24.81
CA LEU A 356 8.84 -17.39 25.36
C LEU A 356 7.76 -16.93 24.38
N ILE A 357 8.10 -16.74 23.10
CA ILE A 357 7.16 -16.35 22.04
C ILE A 357 6.03 -17.38 21.93
N ILE A 358 6.36 -18.68 21.84
CA ILE A 358 5.36 -19.75 21.73
C ILE A 358 4.42 -19.73 22.94
N ARG A 359 4.96 -19.57 24.15
CA ARG A 359 4.16 -19.51 25.39
C ARG A 359 3.24 -18.30 25.42
N ILE A 360 3.75 -17.10 25.12
CA ILE A 360 2.98 -15.85 25.11
C ILE A 360 1.88 -15.95 24.05
N PHE A 361 2.22 -16.32 22.82
CA PHE A 361 1.25 -16.39 21.73
C PHE A 361 0.21 -17.47 21.96
N SER A 362 0.59 -18.60 22.58
CA SER A 362 -0.39 -19.62 22.96
C SER A 362 -1.32 -19.12 24.07
N ALA A 363 -0.82 -18.36 25.04
CA ALA A 363 -1.62 -17.81 26.13
C ALA A 363 -2.60 -16.72 25.67
N THR A 364 -2.22 -15.91 24.69
CA THR A 364 -3.09 -14.89 24.09
C THR A 364 -4.00 -15.44 22.98
N GLY A 365 -3.87 -16.73 22.66
CA GLY A 365 -4.57 -17.41 21.57
C GLY A 365 -4.16 -16.94 20.17
N LEU A 366 -3.03 -16.24 20.05
CA LEU A 366 -2.41 -15.91 18.77
C LEU A 366 -1.72 -17.12 18.14
N LEU A 367 -1.53 -18.21 18.89
CA LEU A 367 -0.91 -19.44 18.38
C LEU A 367 -1.69 -20.65 18.87
N ARG A 368 -2.03 -21.55 17.95
CA ARG A 368 -2.66 -22.84 18.21
C ARG A 368 -1.68 -23.94 17.86
N ILE A 369 -1.44 -24.84 18.83
CA ILE A 369 -0.67 -26.06 18.61
C ILE A 369 -1.49 -26.99 17.71
N THR A 370 -0.97 -27.26 16.52
CA THR A 370 -1.65 -28.07 15.50
C THR A 370 -1.27 -29.54 15.60
N LYS A 371 -0.06 -29.85 16.09
CA LYS A 371 0.40 -31.21 16.31
C LYS A 371 1.13 -31.35 17.64
N ARG A 372 0.87 -32.45 18.35
CA ARG A 372 1.58 -32.85 19.58
C ARG A 372 2.18 -34.23 19.43
N ASP A 373 3.26 -34.47 20.16
CA ASP A 373 3.89 -35.78 20.24
C ASP A 373 2.91 -36.77 20.92
N PRO A 374 2.66 -37.94 20.31
CA PRO A 374 1.74 -38.92 20.87
C PRO A 374 2.13 -39.45 22.25
N LYS A 375 3.44 -39.55 22.54
CA LYS A 375 3.98 -40.12 23.79
C LYS A 375 4.20 -39.04 24.84
N THR A 376 4.89 -37.95 24.48
CA THR A 376 5.32 -36.92 25.44
C THR A 376 4.34 -35.75 25.55
N ARG A 377 3.33 -35.67 24.67
CA ARG A 377 2.38 -34.54 24.54
C ARG A 377 3.05 -33.18 24.26
N ALA A 378 4.36 -33.18 23.97
CA ALA A 378 5.13 -32.01 23.61
C ALA A 378 4.60 -31.38 22.31
N PRO A 379 4.60 -30.05 22.18
CA PRO A 379 4.18 -29.38 20.94
C PRO A 379 5.18 -29.67 19.81
N LEU A 380 4.67 -30.15 18.67
CA LEU A 380 5.49 -30.46 17.47
C LEU A 380 5.29 -29.46 16.33
N ALA A 381 4.11 -28.84 16.24
CA ALA A 381 3.82 -27.84 15.22
C ALA A 381 2.77 -26.86 15.71
N ALA A 382 2.81 -25.65 15.16
CA ALA A 382 1.83 -24.61 15.39
C ALA A 382 1.50 -23.87 14.11
N ASN A 383 0.35 -23.19 14.07
CA ASN A 383 -0.06 -22.44 12.87
C ASN A 383 0.98 -21.40 12.44
N ASN A 384 1.11 -21.17 11.14
CA ASN A 384 1.96 -20.12 10.59
C ASN A 384 1.52 -18.75 11.11
N LEU A 385 2.50 -17.88 11.38
CA LEU A 385 2.28 -16.59 12.04
C LEU A 385 1.97 -15.50 11.01
N THR A 386 0.79 -15.60 10.39
CA THR A 386 0.24 -14.60 9.47
C THR A 386 -1.23 -14.34 9.79
N LEU A 387 -1.74 -13.14 9.49
CA LEU A 387 -3.13 -12.76 9.75
C LEU A 387 -4.12 -13.75 9.11
N MET A 388 -3.86 -14.20 7.88
CA MET A 388 -4.73 -15.17 7.20
C MET A 388 -4.81 -16.51 7.92
N ASN A 389 -3.67 -17.06 8.37
CA ASN A 389 -3.68 -18.30 9.15
C ASN A 389 -4.34 -18.11 10.51
N LEU A 390 -4.17 -16.96 11.15
CA LEU A 390 -4.84 -16.64 12.41
C LEU A 390 -6.36 -16.58 12.23
N LEU A 391 -6.85 -15.97 11.15
CA LEU A 391 -8.28 -15.96 10.82
C LEU A 391 -8.83 -17.37 10.63
N LEU A 392 -8.12 -18.24 9.90
CA LEU A 392 -8.51 -19.65 9.73
C LEU A 392 -8.48 -20.44 11.04
N VAL A 393 -7.53 -20.15 11.93
CA VAL A 393 -7.46 -20.77 13.26
C VAL A 393 -8.61 -20.35 14.16
N ARG A 394 -9.04 -19.09 14.07
CA ARG A 394 -10.06 -18.50 14.95
C ARG A 394 -11.49 -18.70 14.45
N ILE A 395 -11.71 -18.56 13.15
CA ILE A 395 -13.03 -18.63 12.51
C ILE A 395 -13.30 -20.04 11.95
N GLY A 396 -12.25 -20.76 11.59
CA GLY A 396 -12.31 -22.09 10.98
C GLY A 396 -11.99 -22.07 9.48
N PRO A 397 -11.88 -23.27 8.86
CA PRO A 397 -11.65 -23.40 7.42
C PRO A 397 -12.75 -22.73 6.60
N MET A 398 -12.37 -22.02 5.54
CA MET A 398 -13.32 -21.28 4.70
C MET A 398 -12.89 -21.27 3.25
N ARG A 399 -13.82 -21.00 2.34
CA ARG A 399 -13.51 -20.81 0.91
C ARG A 399 -12.57 -19.63 0.74
N GLU A 400 -11.70 -19.69 -0.27
CA GLU A 400 -10.71 -18.65 -0.54
C GLU A 400 -11.33 -17.24 -0.66
N GLN A 401 -12.43 -17.09 -1.42
CA GLN A 401 -13.14 -15.81 -1.54
C GLN A 401 -13.63 -15.26 -0.20
N ASN A 402 -14.01 -16.14 0.74
CA ASN A 402 -14.48 -15.75 2.06
C ASN A 402 -13.29 -15.32 2.93
N LEU A 403 -12.12 -15.97 2.77
CA LEU A 403 -10.90 -15.54 3.45
C LEU A 403 -10.41 -14.19 2.92
N ALA A 404 -10.44 -13.99 1.60
CA ALA A 404 -10.13 -12.70 0.98
C ALA A 404 -11.04 -11.60 1.55
N LEU A 405 -12.36 -11.86 1.55
CA LEU A 405 -13.34 -10.95 2.13
C LEU A 405 -13.10 -10.71 3.63
N ALA A 406 -12.76 -11.74 4.40
CA ALA A 406 -12.47 -11.59 5.83
C ALA A 406 -11.27 -10.67 6.08
N VAL A 407 -10.20 -10.76 5.27
CA VAL A 407 -9.06 -9.84 5.35
C VAL A 407 -9.48 -8.41 4.99
N VAL A 408 -10.28 -8.22 3.93
CA VAL A 408 -10.81 -6.90 3.54
C VAL A 408 -11.75 -6.31 4.61
N VAL A 409 -12.56 -7.14 5.26
CA VAL A 409 -13.43 -6.71 6.37
C VAL A 409 -12.61 -6.31 7.59
N VAL A 410 -11.57 -7.07 7.95
CA VAL A 410 -10.62 -6.68 9.00
C VAL A 410 -9.98 -5.34 8.67
N GLN A 411 -9.58 -5.14 7.41
CA GLN A 411 -9.03 -3.88 6.94
C GLN A 411 -10.02 -2.72 7.10
N ALA A 412 -11.27 -2.89 6.67
CA ALA A 412 -12.30 -1.86 6.81
C ALA A 412 -12.60 -1.55 8.29
N ALA A 413 -12.67 -2.57 9.15
CA ALA A 413 -12.88 -2.41 10.58
C ALA A 413 -11.72 -1.66 11.25
N CYS A 414 -10.48 -1.98 10.91
CA CYS A 414 -9.30 -1.25 11.38
C CYS A 414 -9.26 0.19 10.87
N SER A 415 -9.67 0.44 9.61
CA SER A 415 -9.81 1.81 9.09
C SER A 415 -10.89 2.60 9.84
N ALA A 416 -12.04 2.00 10.13
CA ALA A 416 -13.08 2.63 10.94
C ALA A 416 -12.58 2.96 12.35
N LEU A 417 -11.85 2.03 12.98
CA LEU A 417 -11.18 2.28 14.26
C LEU A 417 -10.17 3.42 14.15
N ALA A 418 -9.39 3.49 13.07
CA ALA A 418 -8.45 4.58 12.83
C ALA A 418 -9.15 5.94 12.74
N PHE A 419 -10.33 6.02 12.10
CA PHE A 419 -11.16 7.24 12.12
C PHE A 419 -11.64 7.60 13.53
N VAL A 420 -12.10 6.63 14.32
CA VAL A 420 -12.48 6.86 15.72
C VAL A 420 -11.30 7.37 16.55
N VAL A 421 -10.12 6.77 16.36
CA VAL A 421 -8.89 7.21 17.03
C VAL A 421 -8.53 8.63 16.60
N ARG A 422 -8.47 8.91 15.30
CA ARG A 422 -8.05 10.20 14.75
C ARG A 422 -9.02 11.34 15.09
N TYR A 423 -10.32 11.12 15.06
CA TYR A 423 -11.28 12.21 15.20
C TYR A 423 -12.00 12.23 16.56
N GLY A 424 -12.01 11.11 17.29
CA GLY A 424 -12.62 11.00 18.61
C GLY A 424 -11.60 10.98 19.76
N LEU A 425 -10.53 10.19 19.64
CA LEU A 425 -9.60 9.94 20.74
C LEU A 425 -8.34 10.81 20.71
N VAL A 426 -8.04 11.47 19.59
CA VAL A 426 -6.81 12.26 19.43
C VAL A 426 -6.66 13.35 20.49
N ARG A 427 -7.76 13.91 21.00
CA ARG A 427 -7.78 14.94 22.05
C ARG A 427 -7.25 14.46 23.40
N TRP A 428 -7.17 13.15 23.61
CA TRP A 428 -6.58 12.54 24.82
C TRP A 428 -5.07 12.36 24.68
N VAL A 429 -4.56 12.43 23.44
CA VAL A 429 -3.17 12.16 23.10
C VAL A 429 -2.42 13.43 22.67
N TYR A 430 -3.14 14.40 22.11
CA TYR A 430 -2.62 15.68 21.62
C TYR A 430 -3.56 16.83 22.00
N ASP A 431 -2.99 18.03 22.20
CA ASP A 431 -3.78 19.23 22.46
C ASP A 431 -4.59 19.62 21.20
N VAL A 432 -5.74 20.29 21.37
CA VAL A 432 -6.64 20.65 20.25
C VAL A 432 -5.96 21.54 19.20
N ALA A 433 -5.03 22.40 19.60
CA ALA A 433 -4.22 23.20 18.68
C ALA A 433 -3.17 22.38 17.91
N GLU A 434 -2.81 21.21 18.42
CA GLU A 434 -1.74 20.34 17.92
C GLU A 434 -2.27 19.18 17.07
N ASP A 435 -3.55 18.79 17.21
CA ASP A 435 -4.23 17.83 16.31
C ASP A 435 -4.11 18.24 14.83
N ASN A 436 -4.05 19.54 14.57
CA ASN A 436 -3.83 20.10 13.23
C ASN A 436 -2.40 19.88 12.71
N ARG A 437 -1.41 19.61 13.57
CA ARG A 437 -0.01 19.30 13.21
C ARG A 437 0.34 17.81 13.39
N ALA A 438 -0.40 17.09 14.24
CA ALA A 438 -0.10 15.74 14.69
C ALA A 438 -0.56 14.63 13.75
#